data_AF-A0A1Q7ANG6-F1
#
_entry.id   AF-A0A1Q7ANG6-F1
#
_cell.length_a   1.000
_cell.length_b   1.000
_cell.length_c   1.000
_cell.angle_alpha   90.00
_cell.angle_beta   90.00
_cell.angle_gamma   90.00
#
_symmetry.space_group_name_H-M   'P 1'
#
loop_
_entity.id
_entity.type
_entity.pdbx_description
1 polymer ?
#
loop_
_entity_poly.entity_id
_entity_poly.type
_entity_poly.pdbx_seq_one_letter_code
_entity_poly.pdbx_strand_id
1 'polypeptide(L)'
;MGTLKRFILLACFTLAATHADAQTLSIQGDRFAVDGVPKFLTFISYYGGMGAPDVAADFRFMRSRGFDGIRLWPNLSTGPQLPNGDGSLRPDVLSRLLFILDRARDERIIVDVTFTAEHIGGMTAAGARNEIVATAAALKPYRNVLIDIQNERNIYGPGGRGLAANDVASILAGIKAIDPDRIVTASNSPIETDASTAAFARDVGLDVVAYHDPRGKFWYERDVIQSMVGTLKTSGRPVYLQEPMTTRDSRFGYPSHDRSEYFEKAIANSKLAGAAAWCFHTDVAIDFREGPALLEERLRALPEPEWTFVDWLLPRVVLRASNGVNYLTAETGGGGEVHADRPAAGAWETFRVIVPAGGPMVSGDRVAFATSDGAHYLQAINGGGATLRATGTSVGPWETFVVEREDGGAVWRGDSMSLRANTTPWYVIAESGGGRNVNVNSTNRGPWETFTVTFVQP
;
A
#
# COMPACT_ATOMS: atom_id res chain seq x y z
N MET A 1 42.64 -1.07 -61.14
CA MET A 1 41.43 -1.84 -60.75
C MET A 1 41.56 -2.21 -59.29
N GLY A 2 40.78 -1.55 -58.44
CA GLY A 2 40.98 -1.50 -56.98
C GLY A 2 40.46 -2.72 -56.23
N THR A 3 41.25 -3.17 -55.26
CA THR A 3 40.94 -4.16 -54.23
C THR A 3 39.83 -3.67 -53.30
N LEU A 4 38.69 -4.34 -53.32
CA LEU A 4 37.58 -4.11 -52.40
C LEU A 4 37.81 -4.90 -51.09
N LYS A 5 38.32 -4.21 -50.06
CA LYS A 5 38.37 -4.75 -48.68
C LYS A 5 36.94 -4.75 -48.10
N ARG A 6 36.41 -5.94 -47.80
CA ARG A 6 35.17 -6.11 -47.02
C ARG A 6 35.45 -5.71 -45.57
N PHE A 7 34.86 -4.61 -45.12
CA PHE A 7 34.75 -4.29 -43.70
C PHE A 7 33.58 -5.08 -43.12
N ILE A 8 33.85 -5.99 -42.19
CA ILE A 8 32.84 -6.58 -41.32
C ILE A 8 32.64 -5.60 -40.17
N LEU A 9 31.50 -4.91 -40.14
CA LEU A 9 31.09 -4.11 -39.01
C LEU A 9 30.57 -5.06 -37.92
N LEU A 10 31.38 -5.31 -36.90
CA LEU A 10 30.94 -6.03 -35.71
C LEU A 10 30.12 -5.06 -34.86
N ALA A 11 28.80 -5.14 -34.95
CA ALA A 11 27.90 -4.39 -34.07
C ALA A 11 27.96 -5.01 -32.67
N CYS A 12 28.78 -4.45 -31.79
CA CYS A 12 28.72 -4.73 -30.37
C CYS A 12 27.40 -4.18 -29.82
N PHE A 13 26.38 -5.04 -29.70
CA PHE A 13 25.24 -4.77 -28.83
C PHE A 13 25.73 -4.86 -27.39
N THR A 14 26.13 -3.72 -26.82
CA THR A 14 26.15 -3.58 -25.38
C THR A 14 24.68 -3.66 -24.93
N LEU A 15 24.28 -4.80 -24.36
CA LEU A 15 23.13 -4.79 -23.46
C LEU A 15 23.46 -3.81 -22.34
N ALA A 16 23.01 -2.57 -22.48
CA ALA A 16 22.76 -1.75 -21.31
C ALA A 16 21.67 -2.49 -20.55
N ALA A 17 22.07 -3.27 -19.55
CA ALA A 17 21.16 -3.62 -18.47
C ALA A 17 20.64 -2.27 -17.96
N THR A 18 19.41 -1.94 -18.29
CA THR A 18 18.71 -0.85 -17.62
C THR A 18 18.79 -1.20 -16.15
N HIS A 19 19.64 -0.52 -15.39
CA HIS A 19 19.46 -0.47 -13.94
C HIS A 19 18.03 0.01 -13.77
N ALA A 20 17.14 -0.90 -13.35
CA ALA A 20 15.84 -0.47 -12.88
C ALA A 20 16.17 0.49 -11.74
N ASP A 21 15.86 1.77 -11.92
CA ASP A 21 16.15 2.78 -10.90
C ASP A 21 15.57 2.32 -9.56
N ALA A 22 16.33 2.56 -8.50
CA ALA A 22 15.88 2.26 -7.16
C ALA A 22 14.57 3.00 -6.89
N GLN A 23 13.57 2.26 -6.38
CA GLN A 23 12.27 2.84 -6.01
C GLN A 23 12.48 4.05 -5.09
N THR A 24 11.83 5.16 -5.42
CA THR A 24 11.93 6.41 -4.67
C THR A 24 10.58 6.77 -4.07
N LEU A 25 10.58 7.02 -2.76
CA LEU A 25 9.45 7.59 -2.03
C LEU A 25 9.62 9.10 -1.94
N SER A 26 8.58 9.86 -2.28
CA SER A 26 8.53 11.32 -2.15
C SER A 26 7.15 11.78 -1.69
N ILE A 27 6.99 13.10 -1.50
CA ILE A 27 5.72 13.75 -1.14
C ILE A 27 5.32 14.71 -2.24
N GLN A 28 4.04 14.69 -2.62
CA GLN A 28 3.43 15.64 -3.54
C GLN A 28 2.14 16.19 -2.92
N GLY A 29 2.21 17.41 -2.39
CA GLY A 29 1.11 17.99 -1.61
C GLY A 29 0.83 17.18 -0.34
N ASP A 30 -0.41 16.72 -0.18
CA ASP A 30 -0.86 15.91 0.95
C ASP A 30 -0.80 14.39 0.67
N ARG A 31 0.00 13.96 -0.31
CA ARG A 31 0.10 12.55 -0.73
C ARG A 31 1.54 12.06 -0.74
N PHE A 32 1.70 10.76 -0.53
CA PHE A 32 2.92 10.08 -0.95
C PHE A 32 2.95 9.89 -2.47
N ALA A 33 4.15 9.84 -3.02
CA ALA A 33 4.39 9.46 -4.39
C ALA A 33 5.50 8.39 -4.46
N VAL A 34 5.31 7.42 -5.34
CA VAL A 34 6.29 6.36 -5.63
C VAL A 34 6.78 6.56 -7.05
N ASP A 35 8.08 6.75 -7.22
CA ASP A 35 8.71 7.07 -8.50
C ASP A 35 8.04 8.27 -9.20
N GLY A 36 7.65 9.27 -8.40
CA GLY A 36 7.00 10.49 -8.88
C GLY A 36 5.50 10.36 -9.16
N VAL A 37 4.88 9.22 -8.91
CA VAL A 37 3.43 9.02 -9.11
C VAL A 37 2.70 9.01 -7.75
N PRO A 38 1.76 9.94 -7.49
CA PRO A 38 0.96 9.95 -6.27
C PRO A 38 0.22 8.63 -6.06
N LYS A 39 0.32 8.07 -4.85
CA LYS A 39 -0.25 6.76 -4.52
C LYS A 39 -0.68 6.71 -3.05
N PHE A 40 -1.84 6.12 -2.80
CA PHE A 40 -2.25 5.66 -1.48
C PHE A 40 -1.46 4.39 -1.15
N LEU A 41 -0.68 4.43 -0.07
CA LEU A 41 0.21 3.32 0.28
C LEU A 41 -0.43 2.40 1.32
N THR A 42 -0.35 1.09 1.06
CA THR A 42 -0.76 0.07 2.03
C THR A 42 0.46 -0.55 2.69
N PHE A 43 0.58 -0.37 4.00
CA PHE A 43 1.65 -0.96 4.81
C PHE A 43 1.14 -2.17 5.59
N ILE A 44 2.06 -2.99 6.11
CA ILE A 44 1.81 -4.01 7.13
C ILE A 44 2.80 -3.85 8.28
N SER A 45 2.36 -4.12 9.51
CA SER A 45 3.27 -4.20 10.64
C SER A 45 4.27 -5.36 10.44
N TYR A 46 5.55 -5.03 10.57
CA TYR A 46 6.66 -5.98 10.49
C TYR A 46 7.67 -5.65 11.60
N TYR A 47 7.14 -5.38 12.80
CA TYR A 47 7.88 -4.76 13.90
C TYR A 47 9.16 -5.51 14.25
N GLY A 48 9.07 -6.83 14.41
CA GLY A 48 10.19 -7.71 14.74
C GLY A 48 11.07 -8.12 13.56
N GLY A 49 10.93 -7.49 12.39
CA GLY A 49 11.60 -7.88 11.14
C GLY A 49 13.13 -7.94 11.21
N MET A 50 13.75 -7.27 12.18
CA MET A 50 15.18 -7.39 12.45
C MET A 50 15.60 -8.85 12.72
N GLY A 51 14.73 -9.64 13.36
CA GLY A 51 14.93 -11.06 13.67
C GLY A 51 14.41 -12.03 12.61
N ALA A 52 13.79 -11.56 11.53
CA ALA A 52 13.15 -12.44 10.55
C ALA A 52 14.16 -13.28 9.74
N PRO A 53 13.99 -14.61 9.63
CA PRO A 53 14.95 -15.49 8.96
C PRO A 53 15.15 -15.18 7.46
N ASP A 54 14.06 -14.94 6.72
CA ASP A 54 14.10 -14.71 5.26
C ASP A 54 13.19 -13.55 4.83
N VAL A 55 13.72 -12.33 4.97
CA VAL A 55 13.01 -11.11 4.59
C VAL A 55 12.78 -10.99 3.08
N ALA A 56 13.57 -11.66 2.24
CA ALA A 56 13.37 -11.60 0.79
C ALA A 56 12.13 -12.40 0.37
N ALA A 57 11.92 -13.59 0.97
CA ALA A 57 10.69 -14.34 0.79
C ALA A 57 9.47 -13.55 1.29
N ASP A 58 9.56 -12.94 2.48
CA ASP A 58 8.47 -12.16 3.06
C ASP A 58 8.10 -10.94 2.19
N PHE A 59 9.09 -10.21 1.65
CA PHE A 59 8.83 -9.05 0.78
C PHE A 59 8.24 -9.44 -0.57
N ARG A 60 8.68 -10.55 -1.18
CA ARG A 60 8.03 -11.10 -2.37
C ARG A 60 6.58 -11.46 -2.11
N PHE A 61 6.31 -12.11 -0.97
CA PHE A 61 4.96 -12.43 -0.54
C PHE A 61 4.12 -11.16 -0.37
N MET A 62 4.58 -10.18 0.41
CA MET A 62 3.86 -8.92 0.64
C MET A 62 3.55 -8.19 -0.67
N ARG A 63 4.52 -8.07 -1.57
CA ARG A 63 4.34 -7.47 -2.90
C ARG A 63 3.30 -8.25 -3.71
N SER A 64 3.33 -9.57 -3.66
CA SER A 64 2.35 -10.45 -4.32
C SER A 64 0.94 -10.36 -3.73
N ARG A 65 0.78 -9.67 -2.60
CA ARG A 65 -0.48 -9.40 -1.89
C ARG A 65 -0.90 -7.93 -1.90
N GLY A 66 -0.12 -7.06 -2.54
CA GLY A 66 -0.49 -5.66 -2.78
C GLY A 66 -0.03 -4.68 -1.71
N PHE A 67 0.77 -5.14 -0.75
CA PHE A 67 1.44 -4.23 0.18
C PHE A 67 2.53 -3.44 -0.54
N ASP A 68 2.57 -2.15 -0.24
CA ASP A 68 3.58 -1.20 -0.74
C ASP A 68 4.77 -1.10 0.21
N GLY A 69 4.57 -1.41 1.49
CA GLY A 69 5.60 -1.20 2.50
C GLY A 69 5.39 -1.96 3.80
N ILE A 70 6.40 -1.84 4.66
CA ILE A 70 6.41 -2.40 6.02
C ILE A 70 6.68 -1.32 7.06
N ARG A 71 6.24 -1.58 8.29
CA ARG A 71 6.66 -0.83 9.48
C ARG A 71 7.60 -1.68 10.34
N LEU A 72 8.87 -1.28 10.41
CA LEU A 72 9.98 -2.03 11.03
C LEU A 72 10.49 -1.31 12.27
N TRP A 73 10.65 -2.04 13.38
CA TRP A 73 11.17 -1.50 14.64
C TRP A 73 12.59 -1.99 14.90
N PRO A 74 13.65 -1.22 14.56
CA PRO A 74 15.03 -1.65 14.73
C PRO A 74 15.47 -1.79 16.20
N ASN A 75 14.67 -1.29 17.13
CA ASN A 75 14.99 -1.26 18.57
C ASN A 75 14.23 -2.30 19.38
N LEU A 76 13.30 -3.04 18.77
CA LEU A 76 12.44 -3.98 19.46
C LEU A 76 13.26 -5.16 20.03
N SER A 77 12.99 -5.51 21.29
CA SER A 77 13.75 -6.51 22.06
C SER A 77 13.55 -7.97 21.61
N THR A 78 12.60 -8.22 20.71
CA THR A 78 12.35 -9.52 20.09
C THR A 78 13.34 -9.86 18.98
N GLY A 79 14.14 -8.87 18.54
CA GLY A 79 15.23 -9.03 17.57
C GLY A 79 16.53 -8.38 18.03
N PRO A 80 17.58 -8.41 17.18
CA PRO A 80 18.79 -7.66 17.46
C PRO A 80 18.48 -6.15 17.43
N GLN A 81 18.72 -5.48 18.55
CA GLN A 81 18.48 -4.03 18.69
C GLN A 81 19.59 -3.22 18.02
N LEU A 82 19.26 -2.13 17.33
CA LEU A 82 20.23 -1.37 16.55
C LEU A 82 21.30 -0.63 17.41
N PRO A 83 20.93 0.07 18.51
CA PRO A 83 21.90 0.85 19.29
C PRO A 83 22.35 0.14 20.58
N ASN A 84 23.42 0.68 21.17
CA ASN A 84 23.72 0.57 22.60
C ASN A 84 22.95 1.64 23.41
N GLY A 85 22.97 1.54 24.75
CA GLY A 85 22.28 2.50 25.63
C GLY A 85 22.75 3.96 25.52
N ASP A 86 23.95 4.21 25.01
CA ASP A 86 24.48 5.56 24.75
C ASP A 86 24.08 6.14 23.38
N GLY A 87 23.36 5.37 22.56
CA GLY A 87 22.97 5.72 21.20
C GLY A 87 24.00 5.38 20.12
N SER A 88 25.14 4.77 20.47
CA SER A 88 26.09 4.28 19.47
C SER A 88 25.52 3.06 18.73
N LEU A 89 25.65 3.03 17.41
CA LEU A 89 25.15 1.92 16.58
C LEU A 89 26.02 0.68 16.75
N ARG A 90 25.39 -0.49 16.86
CA ARG A 90 26.09 -1.78 16.82
C ARG A 90 26.39 -2.16 15.36
N PRO A 91 27.66 -2.31 14.94
CA PRO A 91 27.99 -2.47 13.52
C PRO A 91 27.39 -3.71 12.85
N ASP A 92 27.32 -4.83 13.57
CA ASP A 92 26.72 -6.08 13.12
C ASP A 92 25.20 -5.93 12.92
N VAL A 93 24.52 -5.24 13.84
CA VAL A 93 23.07 -5.00 13.74
C VAL A 93 22.74 -3.94 12.68
N LEU A 94 23.58 -2.92 12.52
CA LEU A 94 23.45 -1.98 11.40
C LEU A 94 23.58 -2.73 10.07
N SER A 95 24.54 -3.64 9.94
CA SER A 95 24.70 -4.48 8.74
C SER A 95 23.43 -5.30 8.46
N ARG A 96 22.75 -5.80 9.51
CA ARG A 96 21.46 -6.46 9.39
C ARG A 96 20.36 -5.53 8.89
N LEU A 97 20.24 -4.31 9.43
CA LEU A 97 19.26 -3.33 8.93
C LEU A 97 19.51 -3.01 7.45
N LEU A 98 20.76 -2.75 7.07
CA LEU A 98 21.12 -2.45 5.67
C LEU A 98 20.80 -3.62 4.73
N PHE A 99 21.06 -4.86 5.16
CA PHE A 99 20.66 -6.05 4.42
C PHE A 99 19.15 -6.12 4.19
N ILE A 100 18.34 -5.81 5.21
CA ILE A 100 16.87 -5.76 5.07
C ILE A 100 16.48 -4.69 4.05
N LEU A 101 17.07 -3.50 4.12
CA LEU A 101 16.77 -2.41 3.19
C LEU A 101 17.20 -2.70 1.75
N ASP A 102 18.29 -3.43 1.56
CA ASP A 102 18.69 -3.93 0.24
C ASP A 102 17.62 -4.89 -0.32
N ARG A 103 17.13 -5.85 0.48
CA ARG A 103 16.07 -6.77 0.05
C ARG A 103 14.75 -6.02 -0.21
N ALA A 104 14.43 -5.02 0.61
CA ALA A 104 13.26 -4.19 0.40
C ALA A 104 13.36 -3.41 -0.92
N ARG A 105 14.54 -2.86 -1.25
CA ARG A 105 14.78 -2.18 -2.53
C ARG A 105 14.63 -3.14 -3.71
N ASP A 106 15.22 -4.34 -3.63
CA ASP A 106 15.15 -5.37 -4.68
C ASP A 106 13.68 -5.76 -4.98
N GLU A 107 12.86 -5.84 -3.93
CA GLU A 107 11.44 -6.19 -4.02
C GLU A 107 10.50 -4.99 -4.13
N ARG A 108 11.03 -3.76 -4.18
CA ARG A 108 10.25 -2.51 -4.28
C ARG A 108 9.25 -2.32 -3.12
N ILE A 109 9.69 -2.66 -1.92
CA ILE A 109 9.03 -2.44 -0.64
C ILE A 109 9.55 -1.14 -0.02
N ILE A 110 8.63 -0.30 0.42
CA ILE A 110 8.92 0.90 1.22
C ILE A 110 9.09 0.49 2.68
N VAL A 111 10.05 1.09 3.39
CA VAL A 111 10.26 0.80 4.81
C VAL A 111 10.03 2.06 5.65
N ASP A 112 9.03 1.99 6.52
CA ASP A 112 8.92 2.87 7.68
C ASP A 112 9.84 2.34 8.78
N VAL A 113 10.97 3.00 8.97
CA VAL A 113 11.91 2.70 10.07
C VAL A 113 11.48 3.50 11.28
N THR A 114 10.77 2.83 12.20
CA THR A 114 10.20 3.44 13.39
C THR A 114 11.03 3.12 14.63
N PHE A 115 11.59 4.12 15.26
CA PHE A 115 12.38 3.93 16.48
C PHE A 115 11.50 3.76 17.72
N THR A 116 11.98 2.96 18.68
CA THR A 116 11.30 2.68 19.95
C THR A 116 12.32 2.75 21.08
N ALA A 117 12.73 3.96 21.46
CA ALA A 117 13.83 4.19 22.39
C ALA A 117 13.58 3.59 23.78
N GLU A 118 12.33 3.39 24.17
CA GLU A 118 11.89 2.75 25.41
C GLU A 118 12.34 1.28 25.53
N HIS A 119 12.62 0.61 24.41
CA HIS A 119 13.13 -0.76 24.40
C HIS A 119 14.64 -0.86 24.66
N ILE A 120 15.36 0.27 24.65
CA ILE A 120 16.82 0.30 24.85
C ILE A 120 17.16 0.67 26.29
N GLY A 121 17.77 -0.28 27.00
CA GLY A 121 18.22 -0.08 28.37
C GLY A 121 19.23 1.07 28.49
N GLY A 122 18.99 2.00 29.40
CA GLY A 122 19.89 3.14 29.66
C GLY A 122 19.78 4.30 28.67
N MET A 123 18.88 4.21 27.69
CA MET A 123 18.71 5.25 26.65
C MET A 123 18.32 6.60 27.25
N THR A 124 18.94 7.66 26.74
CA THR A 124 18.63 9.07 27.06
C THR A 124 18.12 9.79 25.81
N ALA A 125 17.52 10.98 25.96
CA ALA A 125 17.12 11.80 24.81
C ALA A 125 18.30 12.15 23.89
N ALA A 126 19.48 12.43 24.47
CA ALA A 126 20.70 12.66 23.71
C ALA A 126 21.18 11.38 22.99
N GLY A 127 21.10 10.23 23.64
CA GLY A 127 21.41 8.93 23.04
C GLY A 127 20.49 8.61 21.87
N ALA A 128 19.17 8.76 22.04
CA ALA A 128 18.19 8.53 20.98
C ALA A 128 18.46 9.45 19.78
N ARG A 129 18.81 10.72 20.04
CA ARG A 129 19.25 11.63 18.97
C ARG A 129 20.49 11.13 18.25
N ASN A 130 21.52 10.69 18.97
CA ASN A 130 22.76 10.19 18.38
C ASN A 130 22.49 8.97 17.50
N GLU A 131 21.69 8.02 17.99
CA GLU A 131 21.28 6.83 17.26
C GLU A 131 20.58 7.19 15.95
N ILE A 132 19.51 7.99 16.02
CA ILE A 132 18.63 8.25 14.88
C ILE A 132 19.38 9.05 13.81
N VAL A 133 20.20 10.03 14.22
CA VAL A 133 21.02 10.83 13.29
C VAL A 133 22.11 9.98 12.65
N ALA A 134 22.79 9.11 13.41
CA ALA A 134 23.78 8.19 12.84
C ALA A 134 23.14 7.18 11.89
N THR A 135 21.94 6.69 12.22
CA THR A 135 21.17 5.79 11.36
C THR A 135 20.80 6.51 10.07
N ALA A 136 20.27 7.74 10.14
CA ALA A 136 19.95 8.54 8.95
C ALA A 136 21.15 8.72 8.01
N ALA A 137 22.37 8.88 8.55
CA ALA A 137 23.60 8.90 7.75
C ALA A 137 23.83 7.59 6.99
N ALA A 138 23.65 6.45 7.66
CA ALA A 138 23.77 5.13 7.04
C ALA A 138 22.66 4.85 6.01
N LEU A 139 21.47 5.43 6.19
CA LEU A 139 20.32 5.21 5.32
C LEU A 139 20.28 6.13 4.08
N LYS A 140 21.22 7.07 3.93
CA LYS A 140 21.27 8.02 2.80
C LYS A 140 21.14 7.38 1.40
N PRO A 141 21.72 6.18 1.11
CA PRO A 141 21.55 5.53 -0.20
C PRO A 141 20.15 4.96 -0.48
N TYR A 142 19.27 4.85 0.53
CA TYR A 142 17.97 4.20 0.41
C TYR A 142 16.86 5.24 0.30
N ARG A 143 16.24 5.37 -0.88
CA ARG A 143 15.18 6.35 -1.17
C ARG A 143 13.77 5.80 -1.01
N ASN A 144 13.62 4.50 -0.77
CA ASN A 144 12.38 3.80 -0.41
C ASN A 144 12.14 3.76 1.11
N VAL A 145 12.66 4.73 1.89
CA VAL A 145 12.64 4.69 3.35
C VAL A 145 12.18 6.02 3.92
N LEU A 146 11.26 5.97 4.89
CA LEU A 146 10.97 7.08 5.80
C LEU A 146 11.43 6.74 7.22
N ILE A 147 11.64 7.78 8.03
CA ILE A 147 12.04 7.65 9.43
C ILE A 147 10.91 8.14 10.32
N ASP A 148 10.40 7.27 11.19
CA ASP A 148 9.54 7.65 12.31
C ASP A 148 10.42 7.74 13.58
N ILE A 149 10.65 8.96 14.06
CA ILE A 149 11.59 9.32 15.12
C ILE A 149 11.32 8.55 16.41
N GLN A 150 10.05 8.28 16.73
CA GLN A 150 9.66 7.58 17.94
C GLN A 150 8.21 7.12 17.80
N ASN A 151 8.00 5.81 17.95
CA ASN A 151 6.67 5.23 18.10
C ASN A 151 5.93 5.87 19.27
N GLU A 152 4.72 6.37 19.03
CA GLU A 152 3.85 6.98 20.07
C GLU A 152 4.63 7.93 20.99
N ARG A 153 5.34 8.88 20.39
CA ARG A 153 6.25 9.81 21.08
C ARG A 153 5.62 10.53 22.26
N ASN A 154 4.30 10.69 22.29
CA ASN A 154 3.58 11.32 23.38
C ASN A 154 3.40 10.41 24.61
N ILE A 155 3.66 9.11 24.50
CA ILE A 155 3.63 8.13 25.59
C ILE A 155 5.02 7.56 25.85
N TYR A 156 5.71 7.16 24.79
CA TYR A 156 6.95 6.39 24.87
C TYR A 156 8.17 7.18 24.36
N GLY A 157 9.33 6.68 24.74
CA GLY A 157 10.62 7.30 24.51
C GLY A 157 11.65 6.86 25.56
N PRO A 158 12.82 7.53 25.62
CA PRO A 158 13.89 7.18 26.53
C PRO A 158 13.44 7.07 27.99
N GLY A 159 13.73 5.92 28.62
CA GLY A 159 13.29 5.63 29.99
C GLY A 159 11.78 5.42 30.15
N GLY A 160 11.06 5.10 29.06
CA GLY A 160 9.61 4.83 29.07
C GLY A 160 8.76 6.09 29.22
N ARG A 161 9.27 7.25 28.80
CA ARG A 161 8.58 8.55 28.90
C ARG A 161 8.46 9.17 27.52
N GLY A 162 7.36 9.90 27.30
CA GLY A 162 7.15 10.63 26.05
C GLY A 162 8.31 11.55 25.68
N LEU A 163 8.68 11.54 24.40
CA LEU A 163 9.71 12.37 23.79
C LEU A 163 9.15 13.78 23.48
N ALA A 164 9.76 14.80 24.09
CA ALA A 164 9.27 16.17 24.01
C ALA A 164 9.41 16.77 22.60
N ALA A 165 8.58 17.77 22.29
CA ALA A 165 8.59 18.43 20.98
C ALA A 165 9.96 19.01 20.59
N ASN A 166 10.70 19.57 21.56
CA ASN A 166 12.05 20.11 21.32
C ASN A 166 13.07 19.02 20.98
N ASP A 167 12.94 17.83 21.58
CA ASP A 167 13.80 16.70 21.27
C ASP A 167 13.49 16.17 19.86
N VAL A 168 12.21 16.02 19.52
CA VAL A 168 11.77 15.66 18.15
C VAL A 168 12.30 16.67 17.12
N ALA A 169 12.15 17.97 17.37
CA ALA A 169 12.65 19.02 16.48
C ALA A 169 14.19 18.96 16.32
N SER A 170 14.92 18.69 17.41
CA SER A 170 16.38 18.55 17.40
C SER A 170 16.86 17.32 16.61
N ILE A 171 16.12 16.22 16.68
CA ILE A 171 16.38 15.01 15.89
C ILE A 171 16.06 15.24 14.42
N LEU A 172 14.89 15.81 14.12
CA LEU A 172 14.49 16.21 12.76
C LEU A 172 15.56 17.09 12.12
N ALA A 173 16.01 18.14 12.80
CA ALA A 173 17.06 19.02 12.30
C ALA A 173 18.38 18.27 12.02
N GLY A 174 18.74 17.30 12.88
CA GLY A 174 19.90 16.45 12.69
C GLY A 174 19.78 15.55 11.45
N ILE A 175 18.62 14.94 11.23
CA ILE A 175 18.35 14.12 10.02
C ILE A 175 18.42 15.00 8.77
N LYS A 176 17.71 16.13 8.77
CA LYS A 176 17.64 17.04 7.61
C LYS A 176 18.98 17.68 7.25
N ALA A 177 19.88 17.86 8.21
CA ALA A 177 21.25 18.33 7.93
C ALA A 177 22.09 17.31 7.14
N ILE A 178 21.78 16.01 7.24
CA ILE A 178 22.47 14.92 6.55
C ILE A 178 21.82 14.61 5.20
N ASP A 179 20.49 14.57 5.21
CA ASP A 179 19.64 14.14 4.09
C ASP A 179 18.37 15.01 4.06
N PRO A 180 18.43 16.21 3.42
CA PRO A 180 17.32 17.16 3.40
C PRO A 180 16.00 16.59 2.85
N ASP A 181 16.11 15.65 1.91
CA ASP A 181 14.97 15.03 1.23
C ASP A 181 14.39 13.82 1.99
N ARG A 182 15.00 13.40 3.11
CA ARG A 182 14.48 12.29 3.91
C ARG A 182 13.10 12.63 4.44
N ILE A 183 12.12 11.76 4.22
CA ILE A 183 10.80 11.88 4.84
C ILE A 183 10.91 11.47 6.32
N VAL A 184 10.49 12.35 7.21
CA VAL A 184 10.57 12.19 8.66
C VAL A 184 9.22 12.43 9.32
N THR A 185 8.86 11.60 10.29
CA THR A 185 7.70 11.77 11.16
C THR A 185 8.04 11.44 12.62
N ALA A 186 7.07 11.62 13.51
CA ALA A 186 7.10 11.21 14.90
C ALA A 186 5.64 10.91 15.28
N SER A 187 5.33 9.64 15.54
CA SER A 187 3.96 9.19 15.65
C SER A 187 3.31 9.51 16.99
N ASN A 188 2.01 9.79 16.96
CA ASN A 188 1.22 10.10 18.15
C ASN A 188 0.19 9.00 18.43
N SER A 189 0.12 8.60 19.70
CA SER A 189 -0.98 7.82 20.28
C SER A 189 -2.23 8.70 20.48
N PRO A 190 -3.44 8.14 20.54
CA PRO A 190 -4.69 8.90 20.71
C PRO A 190 -4.91 9.53 22.09
N ILE A 191 -3.90 9.58 22.96
CA ILE A 191 -3.96 10.40 24.18
C ILE A 191 -3.94 11.91 23.86
N GLU A 192 -3.45 12.29 22.68
CA GLU A 192 -3.60 13.63 22.10
C GLU A 192 -4.72 13.61 21.07
N THR A 193 -5.45 14.71 20.93
CA THR A 193 -6.54 14.82 19.94
C THR A 193 -5.99 14.90 18.52
N ASP A 194 -6.82 14.53 17.54
CA ASP A 194 -6.49 14.63 16.11
C ASP A 194 -5.99 16.03 15.72
N ALA A 195 -6.62 17.08 16.26
CA ALA A 195 -6.23 18.47 16.03
C ALA A 195 -4.85 18.80 16.64
N SER A 196 -4.55 18.28 17.83
CA SER A 196 -3.26 18.46 18.49
C SER A 196 -2.16 17.72 17.72
N THR A 197 -2.44 16.51 17.22
CA THR A 197 -1.52 15.75 16.36
C THR A 197 -1.23 16.48 15.05
N ALA A 198 -2.26 17.03 14.39
CA ALA A 198 -2.09 17.82 13.17
C ALA A 198 -1.24 19.09 13.42
N ALA A 199 -1.53 19.80 14.52
CA ALA A 199 -0.79 20.99 14.92
C ALA A 199 0.66 20.66 15.30
N PHE A 200 0.88 19.61 16.08
CA PHE A 200 2.21 19.17 16.49
C PHE A 200 3.12 18.92 15.29
N ALA A 201 2.64 18.13 14.32
CA ALA A 201 3.39 17.90 13.12
C ALA A 201 3.72 19.23 12.45
N ARG A 202 2.71 20.04 12.13
CA ARG A 202 2.86 21.34 11.46
C ARG A 202 3.92 22.20 12.15
N ASP A 203 3.80 22.38 13.46
CA ASP A 203 4.60 23.30 14.26
C ASP A 203 6.05 22.82 14.45
N VAL A 204 6.28 21.50 14.55
CA VAL A 204 7.63 20.92 14.60
C VAL A 204 8.32 20.88 13.23
N GLY A 205 7.56 20.85 12.14
CA GLY A 205 8.14 20.80 10.79
C GLY A 205 8.34 19.38 10.22
N LEU A 206 7.67 18.35 10.76
CA LEU A 206 7.71 16.98 10.22
C LEU A 206 7.26 16.91 8.73
N ASP A 207 7.48 15.81 8.02
CA ASP A 207 7.02 15.70 6.62
C ASP A 207 5.63 15.05 6.52
N VAL A 208 5.26 14.22 7.52
CA VAL A 208 4.05 13.39 7.54
C VAL A 208 3.36 13.55 8.90
N VAL A 209 2.02 13.52 8.90
CA VAL A 209 1.23 13.32 10.12
C VAL A 209 1.01 11.83 10.33
N ALA A 210 1.68 11.27 11.33
CA ALA A 210 1.54 9.89 11.74
C ALA A 210 0.67 9.78 13.00
N TYR A 211 -0.41 9.00 12.92
CA TYR A 211 -1.37 8.88 14.01
C TYR A 211 -1.82 7.44 14.22
N HIS A 212 -2.00 7.09 15.50
CA HIS A 212 -2.59 5.83 15.93
C HIS A 212 -4.05 6.09 16.29
N ASP A 213 -4.93 5.26 15.75
CA ASP A 213 -6.38 5.47 15.83
C ASP A 213 -6.85 5.39 17.30
N PRO A 214 -7.84 6.18 17.75
CA PRO A 214 -8.44 6.05 19.09
C PRO A 214 -9.03 4.67 19.42
N ARG A 215 -9.14 3.77 18.44
CA ARG A 215 -9.54 2.37 18.65
C ARG A 215 -10.85 2.32 19.43
N GLY A 216 -11.88 2.97 18.91
CA GLY A 216 -13.24 2.87 19.42
C GLY A 216 -13.98 1.66 18.84
N LYS A 217 -15.13 1.29 19.41
CA LYS A 217 -15.96 0.16 18.92
C LYS A 217 -16.27 0.24 17.41
N PHE A 218 -16.41 1.45 16.87
CA PHE A 218 -16.77 1.72 15.47
C PHE A 218 -15.62 2.34 14.66
N TRP A 219 -14.37 2.04 15.03
CA TRP A 219 -13.15 2.63 14.43
C TRP A 219 -13.09 2.54 12.89
N TYR A 220 -13.72 1.52 12.29
CA TYR A 220 -13.73 1.27 10.85
C TYR A 220 -14.83 2.04 10.08
N GLU A 221 -15.77 2.68 10.77
CA GLU A 221 -16.92 3.33 10.14
C GLU A 221 -16.52 4.63 9.41
N ARG A 222 -17.21 4.92 8.31
CA ARG A 222 -16.87 6.03 7.41
C ARG A 222 -16.83 7.37 8.11
N ASP A 223 -17.85 7.69 8.91
CA ASP A 223 -17.97 9.01 9.54
C ASP A 223 -16.87 9.23 10.61
N VAL A 224 -16.49 8.17 11.32
CA VAL A 224 -15.41 8.20 12.31
C VAL A 224 -14.08 8.52 11.62
N ILE A 225 -13.74 7.76 10.57
CA ILE A 225 -12.50 7.95 9.82
C ILE A 225 -12.50 9.28 9.08
N GLN A 226 -13.61 9.68 8.47
CA GLN A 226 -13.74 10.94 7.74
C GLN A 226 -13.52 12.15 8.65
N SER A 227 -14.05 12.12 9.87
CA SER A 227 -13.84 13.16 10.87
C SER A 227 -12.37 13.24 11.30
N MET A 228 -11.78 12.09 11.64
CA MET A 228 -10.39 12.00 12.08
C MET A 228 -9.42 12.46 10.99
N VAL A 229 -9.48 11.82 9.82
CA VAL A 229 -8.59 12.16 8.68
C VAL A 229 -8.83 13.59 8.23
N GLY A 230 -10.08 14.05 8.16
CA GLY A 230 -10.40 15.44 7.81
C GLY A 230 -9.70 16.45 8.73
N THR A 231 -9.63 16.16 10.04
CA THR A 231 -8.92 16.97 11.02
C THR A 231 -7.40 16.88 10.85
N LEU A 232 -6.84 15.68 10.69
CA LEU A 232 -5.40 15.47 10.50
C LEU A 232 -4.86 16.18 9.25
N LYS A 233 -5.67 16.23 8.18
CA LYS A 233 -5.34 16.90 6.92
C LYS A 233 -5.19 18.42 7.03
N THR A 234 -5.70 19.03 8.11
CA THR A 234 -5.50 20.48 8.36
C THR A 234 -4.02 20.85 8.56
N SER A 235 -3.16 19.86 8.80
CA SER A 235 -1.69 20.01 8.78
C SER A 235 -1.12 20.39 7.42
N GLY A 236 -1.84 20.13 6.32
CA GLY A 236 -1.36 20.28 4.94
C GLY A 236 -0.35 19.21 4.50
N ARG A 237 -0.22 18.11 5.26
CA ARG A 237 0.76 17.04 5.02
C ARG A 237 0.07 15.70 4.77
N PRO A 238 0.79 14.71 4.18
CA PRO A 238 0.31 13.34 4.12
C PRO A 238 -0.12 12.82 5.49
N VAL A 239 -1.32 12.25 5.55
CA VAL A 239 -1.83 11.55 6.74
C VAL A 239 -1.52 10.07 6.60
N TYR A 240 -0.73 9.53 7.51
CA TYR A 240 -0.40 8.12 7.58
C TYR A 240 -0.98 7.52 8.87
N LEU A 241 -1.98 6.65 8.70
CA LEU A 241 -2.56 5.87 9.78
C LEU A 241 -1.68 4.63 10.04
N GLN A 242 -0.70 4.78 10.93
CA GLN A 242 0.38 3.81 11.17
C GLN A 242 -0.03 2.62 12.06
N GLU A 243 -0.92 2.87 13.01
CA GLU A 243 -1.49 1.82 13.86
C GLU A 243 -2.99 2.04 14.08
N PRO A 244 -3.82 1.70 13.08
CA PRO A 244 -5.23 1.43 13.29
C PRO A 244 -5.46 0.36 14.38
N MET A 245 -6.72 0.01 14.64
CA MET A 245 -7.03 -1.15 15.49
C MET A 245 -6.20 -2.36 15.07
N THR A 246 -5.52 -2.99 16.03
CA THR A 246 -4.72 -4.19 15.75
C THR A 246 -5.60 -5.43 15.75
N THR A 247 -5.20 -6.45 15.01
CA THR A 247 -5.93 -7.72 14.99
C THR A 247 -5.84 -8.42 16.35
N ARG A 248 -6.95 -9.06 16.78
CA ARG A 248 -6.98 -10.03 17.88
C ARG A 248 -6.45 -9.53 19.24
N ASP A 249 -6.58 -8.25 19.53
CA ASP A 249 -6.07 -7.69 20.77
C ASP A 249 -7.06 -7.82 21.93
N SER A 250 -6.71 -8.68 22.88
CA SER A 250 -7.50 -8.94 24.08
C SER A 250 -7.65 -7.74 25.01
N ARG A 251 -6.93 -6.63 24.79
CA ARG A 251 -7.12 -5.37 25.53
C ARG A 251 -8.48 -4.72 25.22
N PHE A 252 -9.12 -5.07 24.10
CA PHE A 252 -10.41 -4.53 23.70
C PHE A 252 -11.55 -5.52 23.98
N GLY A 253 -12.59 -5.06 24.68
CA GLY A 253 -13.73 -5.89 25.10
C GLY A 253 -14.88 -5.98 24.09
N TYR A 254 -14.67 -5.57 22.83
CA TYR A 254 -15.69 -5.56 21.79
C TYR A 254 -15.12 -6.18 20.51
N PRO A 255 -15.93 -6.82 19.65
CA PRO A 255 -15.41 -7.76 18.65
C PRO A 255 -14.79 -7.09 17.42
N SER A 256 -14.79 -5.76 17.26
CA SER A 256 -14.44 -5.12 15.97
C SER A 256 -12.97 -5.20 15.54
N HIS A 257 -12.22 -6.19 16.01
CA HIS A 257 -10.85 -6.53 15.67
C HIS A 257 -10.66 -8.02 15.33
N ASP A 258 -11.76 -8.78 15.21
CA ASP A 258 -11.77 -10.23 15.04
C ASP A 258 -12.19 -10.70 13.63
N ARG A 259 -12.61 -9.79 12.75
CA ARG A 259 -13.05 -10.08 11.37
C ARG A 259 -12.45 -9.15 10.33
N SER A 260 -12.10 -9.69 9.16
CA SER A 260 -11.45 -8.97 8.05
C SER A 260 -12.29 -7.81 7.57
N GLU A 261 -13.63 -7.95 7.57
CA GLU A 261 -14.58 -6.93 7.11
C GLU A 261 -14.34 -5.56 7.76
N TYR A 262 -13.86 -5.53 9.01
CA TYR A 262 -13.57 -4.29 9.73
C TYR A 262 -12.35 -3.59 9.15
N PHE A 263 -11.29 -4.35 8.88
CA PHE A 263 -10.05 -3.85 8.30
C PHE A 263 -10.24 -3.44 6.85
N GLU A 264 -11.00 -4.24 6.08
CA GLU A 264 -11.38 -3.92 4.70
C GLU A 264 -12.13 -2.58 4.64
N LYS A 265 -13.15 -2.39 5.50
CA LYS A 265 -13.87 -1.11 5.65
C LYS A 265 -12.96 0.04 6.03
N ALA A 266 -12.08 -0.17 7.01
CA ALA A 266 -11.21 0.87 7.51
C ALA A 266 -10.23 1.39 6.46
N ILE A 267 -9.54 0.51 5.71
CA ILE A 267 -8.59 0.93 4.68
C ILE A 267 -9.30 1.65 3.53
N ALA A 268 -10.48 1.18 3.11
CA ALA A 268 -11.25 1.82 2.05
C ALA A 268 -11.79 3.20 2.48
N ASN A 269 -12.33 3.31 3.69
CA ASN A 269 -12.79 4.57 4.26
C ASN A 269 -11.64 5.56 4.51
N SER A 270 -10.45 5.06 4.87
CA SER A 270 -9.24 5.88 5.03
C SER A 270 -8.80 6.50 3.71
N LYS A 271 -8.79 5.69 2.63
CA LYS A 271 -8.52 6.18 1.28
C LYS A 271 -9.55 7.20 0.82
N LEU A 272 -10.85 6.93 1.03
CA LEU A 272 -11.94 7.87 0.70
C LEU A 272 -11.84 9.20 1.46
N ALA A 273 -11.46 9.15 2.73
CA ALA A 273 -11.26 10.34 3.55
C ALA A 273 -10.02 11.15 3.13
N GLY A 274 -9.18 10.60 2.25
CA GLY A 274 -8.02 11.26 1.68
C GLY A 274 -6.76 11.10 2.53
N ALA A 275 -6.66 10.03 3.33
CA ALA A 275 -5.39 9.63 3.92
C ALA A 275 -4.38 9.28 2.81
N ALA A 276 -3.09 9.42 3.09
CA ALA A 276 -2.02 9.10 2.16
C ALA A 276 -1.53 7.65 2.31
N ALA A 277 -1.67 7.07 3.50
CA ALA A 277 -1.29 5.69 3.76
C ALA A 277 -2.06 5.08 4.94
N TRP A 278 -2.14 3.76 4.97
CA TRP A 278 -2.76 2.98 6.03
C TRP A 278 -1.97 1.69 6.27
N CYS A 279 -1.83 1.29 7.54
CA CYS A 279 -1.08 0.10 7.93
C CYS A 279 -2.02 -1.01 8.43
N PHE A 280 -1.88 -2.22 7.87
CA PHE A 280 -2.49 -3.41 8.44
C PHE A 280 -1.76 -3.76 9.74
N HIS A 281 -2.38 -3.38 10.86
CA HIS A 281 -1.82 -3.55 12.18
C HIS A 281 -2.15 -4.94 12.72
N THR A 282 -1.12 -5.76 12.88
CA THR A 282 -1.18 -7.11 13.44
C THR A 282 0.11 -7.47 14.17
N ASP A 283 0.01 -8.26 15.24
CA ASP A 283 1.18 -8.68 16.03
C ASP A 283 1.90 -9.90 15.44
N VAL A 284 1.43 -10.43 14.30
CA VAL A 284 1.96 -11.65 13.66
C VAL A 284 3.47 -11.62 13.39
N ALA A 285 4.00 -10.44 13.10
CA ALA A 285 5.41 -10.21 12.77
C ALA A 285 6.17 -9.46 13.88
N ILE A 286 5.71 -9.53 15.14
CA ILE A 286 6.36 -8.85 16.26
C ILE A 286 7.57 -9.63 16.81
N ASP A 287 7.60 -10.96 16.65
CA ASP A 287 8.67 -11.83 17.14
C ASP A 287 8.86 -13.07 16.25
N PHE A 288 10.07 -13.26 15.74
CA PHE A 288 10.45 -14.37 14.86
C PHE A 288 11.24 -15.49 15.57
N ARG A 289 11.48 -15.38 16.88
CA ARG A 289 12.24 -16.39 17.65
C ARG A 289 11.45 -17.69 17.84
N GLU A 290 10.13 -17.60 17.82
CA GLU A 290 9.21 -18.73 17.95
C GLU A 290 8.20 -18.77 16.80
N GLY A 291 7.66 -19.95 16.49
CA GLY A 291 6.67 -20.14 15.43
C GLY A 291 7.26 -20.29 14.02
N PRO A 292 6.43 -20.22 12.97
CA PRO A 292 6.86 -20.39 11.58
C PRO A 292 7.91 -19.33 11.15
N ALA A 293 8.81 -19.69 10.23
CA ALA A 293 9.91 -18.79 9.85
C ALA A 293 9.46 -17.64 8.94
N LEU A 294 8.45 -17.91 8.10
CA LEU A 294 7.97 -16.98 7.08
C LEU A 294 6.68 -16.28 7.51
N LEU A 295 6.52 -15.01 7.14
CA LEU A 295 5.31 -14.24 7.40
C LEU A 295 4.08 -14.89 6.79
N GLU A 296 4.18 -15.41 5.57
CA GLU A 296 3.06 -16.07 4.90
C GLU A 296 2.52 -17.24 5.74
N GLU A 297 3.39 -18.09 6.26
CA GLU A 297 3.02 -19.23 7.08
C GLU A 297 2.32 -18.79 8.37
N ARG A 298 2.82 -17.72 8.99
CA ARG A 298 2.22 -17.15 10.20
C ARG A 298 0.83 -16.58 9.94
N LEU A 299 0.65 -15.84 8.85
CA LEU A 299 -0.65 -15.29 8.46
C LEU A 299 -1.63 -16.41 8.12
N ARG A 300 -1.21 -17.43 7.36
CA ARG A 300 -2.05 -18.59 7.01
C ARG A 300 -2.50 -19.39 8.23
N ALA A 301 -1.71 -19.41 9.31
CA ALA A 301 -2.09 -20.04 10.57
C ALA A 301 -3.23 -19.28 11.29
N LEU A 302 -3.56 -18.07 10.87
CA LEU A 302 -4.62 -17.22 11.41
C LEU A 302 -5.61 -16.83 10.30
N PRO A 303 -6.63 -17.67 10.02
CA PRO A 303 -7.54 -17.46 8.89
C PRO A 303 -8.26 -16.11 8.93
N GLU A 304 -8.82 -15.76 10.08
CA GLU A 304 -9.61 -14.54 10.27
C GLU A 304 -9.02 -13.73 11.43
N PRO A 305 -8.90 -12.40 11.39
CA PRO A 305 -9.00 -11.54 10.21
C PRO A 305 -7.79 -11.62 9.28
N GLU A 306 -6.65 -12.17 9.72
CA GLU A 306 -5.34 -11.96 9.09
C GLU A 306 -5.26 -12.49 7.66
N TRP A 307 -5.41 -13.80 7.46
CA TRP A 307 -5.31 -14.38 6.12
C TRP A 307 -6.40 -13.87 5.19
N THR A 308 -7.65 -13.80 5.65
CA THR A 308 -8.78 -13.31 4.85
C THR A 308 -8.54 -11.89 4.35
N PHE A 309 -8.05 -10.98 5.20
CA PHE A 309 -7.73 -9.60 4.79
C PHE A 309 -6.59 -9.55 3.78
N VAL A 310 -5.49 -10.27 4.03
CA VAL A 310 -4.32 -10.29 3.15
C VAL A 310 -4.65 -10.89 1.77
N ASP A 311 -5.53 -11.89 1.74
CA ASP A 311 -6.00 -12.51 0.50
C ASP A 311 -6.94 -11.59 -0.29
N TRP A 312 -7.69 -10.73 0.41
CA TRP A 312 -8.59 -9.74 -0.19
C TRP A 312 -7.86 -8.54 -0.84
N LEU A 313 -6.71 -8.13 -0.30
CA LEU A 313 -6.05 -6.85 -0.64
C LEU A 313 -5.63 -6.71 -2.12
N LEU A 314 -5.37 -7.82 -2.83
CA LEU A 314 -5.17 -7.83 -4.28
C LEU A 314 -6.39 -8.42 -4.99
N PRO A 315 -7.40 -7.57 -5.31
CA PRO A 315 -8.67 -8.07 -5.75
C PRO A 315 -8.60 -8.68 -7.15
N ARG A 316 -9.05 -9.93 -7.24
CA ARG A 316 -9.56 -10.52 -8.48
C ARG A 316 -11.08 -10.38 -8.47
N VAL A 317 -11.65 -10.00 -9.60
CA VAL A 317 -13.09 -9.79 -9.70
C VAL A 317 -13.70 -10.59 -10.84
N VAL A 318 -14.96 -10.95 -10.65
CA VAL A 318 -15.88 -11.34 -11.72
C VAL A 318 -16.97 -10.28 -11.80
N LEU A 319 -17.41 -9.98 -13.03
CA LEU A 319 -18.39 -8.94 -13.32
C LEU A 319 -19.64 -9.58 -13.89
N ARG A 320 -20.73 -9.61 -13.10
CA ARG A 320 -22.01 -10.18 -13.52
C ARG A 320 -22.87 -9.09 -14.15
N ALA A 321 -23.35 -9.35 -15.36
CA ALA A 321 -24.22 -8.45 -16.10
C ALA A 321 -25.61 -8.34 -15.44
N SER A 322 -26.35 -7.28 -15.78
CA SER A 322 -27.60 -6.91 -15.12
C SER A 322 -28.76 -7.90 -15.29
N ASN A 323 -28.67 -8.83 -16.25
CA ASN A 323 -29.65 -9.93 -16.36
C ASN A 323 -29.57 -10.93 -15.19
N GLY A 324 -28.55 -10.83 -14.34
CA GLY A 324 -28.39 -11.70 -13.19
C GLY A 324 -28.07 -13.15 -13.57
N VAL A 325 -27.49 -13.41 -14.73
CA VAL A 325 -27.12 -14.77 -15.13
C VAL A 325 -25.70 -14.79 -15.66
N ASN A 326 -25.38 -13.82 -16.53
CA ASN A 326 -24.19 -13.91 -17.33
C ASN A 326 -23.02 -13.09 -16.77
N TYR A 327 -21.81 -13.61 -16.93
CA TYR A 327 -20.56 -12.99 -16.51
C TYR A 327 -19.76 -12.49 -17.71
N LEU A 328 -19.04 -11.39 -17.49
CA LEU A 328 -18.06 -10.87 -18.43
C LEU A 328 -16.92 -11.87 -18.61
N THR A 329 -16.49 -12.09 -19.84
CA THR A 329 -15.58 -13.17 -20.24
C THR A 329 -14.58 -12.67 -21.28
N ALA A 330 -13.29 -12.83 -21.01
CA ALA A 330 -12.25 -12.65 -22.03
C ALA A 330 -12.03 -13.97 -22.76
N GLU A 331 -12.36 -14.02 -24.05
CA GLU A 331 -12.16 -15.24 -24.84
C GLU A 331 -10.70 -15.67 -24.82
N THR A 332 -10.49 -16.99 -24.79
CA THR A 332 -9.17 -17.64 -24.67
C THR A 332 -8.35 -17.24 -23.43
N GLY A 333 -8.99 -16.61 -22.44
CA GLY A 333 -8.31 -16.07 -21.25
C GLY A 333 -7.56 -14.76 -21.50
N GLY A 334 -7.71 -14.17 -22.70
CA GLY A 334 -6.95 -13.02 -23.19
C GLY A 334 -6.60 -13.16 -24.68
N GLY A 335 -6.29 -12.04 -25.33
CA GLY A 335 -5.92 -11.97 -26.76
C GLY A 335 -7.10 -11.89 -27.75
N GLY A 336 -8.34 -11.80 -27.26
CA GLY A 336 -9.54 -11.92 -28.10
C GLY A 336 -10.68 -10.95 -27.76
N GLU A 337 -11.89 -11.34 -28.17
CA GLU A 337 -13.13 -10.60 -27.91
C GLU A 337 -13.56 -10.73 -26.43
N VAL A 338 -14.45 -9.83 -26.01
CA VAL A 338 -15.07 -9.86 -24.68
C VAL A 338 -16.59 -10.01 -24.83
N HIS A 339 -17.14 -11.01 -24.15
CA HIS A 339 -18.57 -11.29 -24.12
C HIS A 339 -19.09 -11.23 -22.68
N ALA A 340 -20.40 -11.10 -22.51
CA ALA A 340 -21.09 -11.20 -21.23
C ALA A 340 -22.15 -12.30 -21.31
N ASP A 341 -21.78 -13.53 -21.62
CA ASP A 341 -22.68 -14.63 -22.00
C ASP A 341 -22.41 -15.95 -21.25
N ARG A 342 -21.50 -15.95 -20.27
CA ARG A 342 -21.16 -17.15 -19.50
C ARG A 342 -22.05 -17.29 -18.28
N PRO A 343 -22.69 -18.45 -18.03
CA PRO A 343 -23.59 -18.64 -16.90
C PRO A 343 -22.86 -18.91 -15.57
N ALA A 344 -21.55 -19.11 -15.60
CA ALA A 344 -20.71 -19.38 -14.44
C ALA A 344 -19.35 -18.70 -14.62
N ALA A 345 -18.73 -18.33 -13.51
CA ALA A 345 -17.39 -17.76 -13.50
C ALA A 345 -16.33 -18.86 -13.32
N GLY A 346 -15.28 -18.77 -14.13
CA GLY A 346 -14.03 -19.52 -14.03
C GLY A 346 -12.84 -18.62 -14.35
N ALA A 347 -11.78 -19.20 -14.92
CA ALA A 347 -10.56 -18.45 -15.20
C ALA A 347 -10.77 -17.30 -16.20
N TRP A 348 -11.57 -17.47 -17.25
CA TRP A 348 -11.74 -16.46 -18.30
C TRP A 348 -12.64 -15.29 -17.91
N GLU A 349 -13.45 -15.49 -16.87
CA GLU A 349 -14.34 -14.48 -16.29
C GLU A 349 -13.69 -13.73 -15.12
N THR A 350 -12.51 -14.17 -14.70
CA THR A 350 -11.80 -13.63 -13.54
C THR A 350 -10.71 -12.67 -14.00
N PHE A 351 -10.77 -11.43 -13.51
CA PHE A 351 -9.84 -10.36 -13.86
C PHE A 351 -9.10 -9.88 -12.62
N ARG A 352 -7.77 -9.77 -12.71
CA ARG A 352 -7.00 -9.08 -11.66
C ARG A 352 -7.17 -7.58 -11.85
N VAL A 353 -7.59 -6.88 -10.80
CA VAL A 353 -7.75 -5.42 -10.84
C VAL A 353 -6.42 -4.76 -10.47
N ILE A 354 -6.04 -3.77 -11.26
CA ILE A 354 -4.92 -2.87 -10.97
C ILE A 354 -5.50 -1.50 -10.66
N VAL A 355 -5.21 -0.98 -9.47
CA VAL A 355 -5.57 0.37 -9.04
C VAL A 355 -4.28 1.19 -8.99
N PRO A 356 -3.93 1.99 -10.02
CA PRO A 356 -2.69 2.77 -10.03
C PRO A 356 -2.57 3.72 -8.84
N ALA A 357 -3.70 4.23 -8.34
CA ALA A 357 -3.75 5.07 -7.16
C ALA A 357 -3.47 4.31 -5.84
N GLY A 358 -3.31 2.98 -5.87
CA GLY A 358 -3.03 2.13 -4.70
C GLY A 358 -4.25 1.88 -3.81
N GLY A 359 -4.10 0.96 -2.85
CA GLY A 359 -5.15 0.57 -1.91
C GLY A 359 -6.36 -0.12 -2.56
N PRO A 360 -7.45 -0.31 -1.80
CA PRO A 360 -8.69 -0.91 -2.32
C PRO A 360 -9.37 0.00 -3.34
N MET A 361 -10.18 -0.60 -4.20
CA MET A 361 -10.94 0.11 -5.24
C MET A 361 -12.09 0.92 -4.63
N VAL A 362 -12.14 2.21 -4.95
CA VAL A 362 -13.21 3.13 -4.55
C VAL A 362 -13.78 3.85 -5.77
N SER A 363 -15.03 4.33 -5.69
CA SER A 363 -15.65 5.10 -6.76
C SER A 363 -14.82 6.35 -7.08
N GLY A 364 -14.60 6.59 -8.38
CA GLY A 364 -13.72 7.62 -8.91
C GLY A 364 -12.31 7.15 -9.24
N ASP A 365 -11.91 5.95 -8.78
CA ASP A 365 -10.62 5.38 -9.14
C ASP A 365 -10.52 5.08 -10.63
N ARG A 366 -9.32 5.27 -11.16
CA ARG A 366 -8.90 4.67 -12.42
C ARG A 366 -8.41 3.26 -12.15
N VAL A 367 -8.84 2.29 -12.96
CA VAL A 367 -8.46 0.89 -12.82
C VAL A 367 -8.17 0.26 -14.19
N ALA A 368 -7.39 -0.79 -14.18
CA ALA A 368 -7.21 -1.68 -15.33
C ALA A 368 -7.52 -3.13 -14.91
N PHE A 369 -7.93 -3.96 -15.88
CA PHE A 369 -8.32 -5.35 -15.65
C PHE A 369 -7.38 -6.25 -16.45
N ALA A 370 -6.48 -6.96 -15.77
CA ALA A 370 -5.61 -7.95 -16.38
C ALA A 370 -6.36 -9.28 -16.54
N THR A 371 -6.21 -9.90 -17.71
CA THR A 371 -6.85 -11.16 -18.07
C THR A 371 -6.10 -12.35 -17.47
N SER A 372 -6.71 -13.53 -17.46
CA SER A 372 -6.18 -14.72 -16.77
C SER A 372 -4.97 -15.36 -17.44
N ASP A 373 -4.69 -15.05 -18.70
CA ASP A 373 -3.44 -15.43 -19.37
C ASP A 373 -2.21 -14.68 -18.85
N GLY A 374 -2.40 -13.61 -18.07
CA GLY A 374 -1.35 -12.78 -17.51
C GLY A 374 -0.61 -11.90 -18.54
N ALA A 375 -1.06 -11.89 -19.80
CA ALA A 375 -0.41 -11.16 -20.90
C ALA A 375 -1.24 -9.97 -21.41
N HIS A 376 -2.57 -10.02 -21.23
CA HIS A 376 -3.45 -8.99 -21.76
C HIS A 376 -4.26 -8.23 -20.71
N TYR A 377 -4.88 -7.15 -21.17
CA TYR A 377 -5.75 -6.25 -20.43
C TYR A 377 -7.03 -6.00 -21.22
N LEU A 378 -8.13 -5.75 -20.50
CA LEU A 378 -9.34 -5.20 -21.11
C LEU A 378 -9.03 -3.82 -21.70
N GLN A 379 -9.51 -3.57 -22.93
CA GLN A 379 -9.18 -2.43 -23.75
C GLN A 379 -10.45 -1.87 -24.42
N ALA A 380 -10.74 -0.61 -24.16
CA ALA A 380 -11.75 0.15 -24.89
C ALA A 380 -11.19 0.57 -26.26
N ILE A 381 -11.56 -0.13 -27.33
CA ILE A 381 -11.05 0.15 -28.67
C ILE A 381 -11.36 1.60 -29.07
N ASN A 382 -10.35 2.30 -29.62
CA ASN A 382 -10.37 3.73 -29.94
C ASN A 382 -10.63 4.66 -28.73
N GLY A 383 -10.41 4.19 -27.51
CA GLY A 383 -10.73 4.92 -26.29
C GLY A 383 -12.24 4.99 -25.99
N GLY A 384 -13.05 4.14 -26.64
CA GLY A 384 -14.50 4.11 -26.56
C GLY A 384 -15.19 4.51 -27.88
N GLY A 385 -16.50 4.28 -27.95
CA GLY A 385 -17.32 4.36 -29.16
C GLY A 385 -17.31 3.08 -30.01
N ALA A 386 -16.70 2.01 -29.51
CA ALA A 386 -16.53 0.73 -30.22
C ALA A 386 -16.66 -0.45 -29.24
N THR A 387 -16.09 -1.61 -29.60
CA THR A 387 -16.16 -2.83 -28.79
C THR A 387 -15.14 -2.82 -27.63
N LEU A 388 -15.42 -3.61 -26.59
CA LEU A 388 -14.44 -3.95 -25.55
C LEU A 388 -13.67 -5.21 -25.97
N ARG A 389 -12.34 -5.19 -25.89
CA ARG A 389 -11.49 -6.35 -26.21
C ARG A 389 -10.54 -6.69 -25.08
N ALA A 390 -10.02 -7.91 -25.09
CA ALA A 390 -9.00 -8.39 -24.16
C ALA A 390 -7.63 -8.45 -24.84
N THR A 391 -7.28 -7.42 -25.61
CA THR A 391 -6.09 -7.41 -26.50
C THR A 391 -5.00 -6.42 -26.10
N GLY A 392 -5.22 -5.57 -25.09
CA GLY A 392 -4.21 -4.61 -24.66
C GLY A 392 -3.02 -5.33 -24.03
N THR A 393 -1.78 -5.02 -24.40
CA THR A 393 -0.56 -5.68 -23.87
C THR A 393 0.14 -4.88 -22.77
N SER A 394 -0.36 -3.69 -22.46
CA SER A 394 0.15 -2.80 -21.42
C SER A 394 -0.95 -1.87 -20.94
N VAL A 395 -0.91 -1.46 -19.67
CA VAL A 395 -1.87 -0.47 -19.15
C VAL A 395 -1.59 0.90 -19.75
N GLY A 396 -2.50 1.38 -20.59
CA GLY A 396 -2.50 2.73 -21.15
C GLY A 396 -3.87 3.42 -21.03
N PRO A 397 -4.09 4.53 -21.75
CA PRO A 397 -5.34 5.27 -21.69
C PRO A 397 -6.58 4.45 -22.07
N TRP A 398 -6.45 3.45 -22.96
CA TRP A 398 -7.57 2.64 -23.45
C TRP A 398 -7.85 1.42 -22.57
N GLU A 399 -6.85 0.96 -21.83
CA GLU A 399 -6.96 -0.15 -20.87
C GLU A 399 -7.38 0.34 -19.48
N THR A 400 -7.54 1.65 -19.32
CA THR A 400 -7.93 2.29 -18.08
C THR A 400 -9.41 2.64 -18.11
N PHE A 401 -10.10 2.36 -17.01
CA PHE A 401 -11.51 2.67 -16.78
C PHE A 401 -11.68 3.43 -15.47
N VAL A 402 -12.64 4.34 -15.41
CA VAL A 402 -13.08 4.98 -14.17
C VAL A 402 -14.21 4.15 -13.57
N VAL A 403 -14.04 3.75 -12.31
CA VAL A 403 -15.06 3.04 -11.54
C VAL A 403 -16.06 4.03 -11.01
N GLU A 404 -17.35 3.81 -11.25
CA GLU A 404 -18.41 4.70 -10.80
C GLU A 404 -19.52 3.93 -10.10
N ARG A 405 -19.83 4.35 -8.87
CA ARG A 405 -20.97 3.88 -8.08
C ARG A 405 -22.02 4.98 -7.93
N GLU A 406 -23.26 4.60 -7.61
CA GLU A 406 -24.35 5.58 -7.42
C GLU A 406 -24.24 6.34 -6.10
N ASP A 407 -23.89 5.63 -5.03
CA ASP A 407 -23.65 6.13 -3.69
C ASP A 407 -22.22 6.68 -3.48
N GLY A 408 -21.38 6.59 -4.52
CA GLY A 408 -19.94 6.78 -4.40
C GLY A 408 -19.32 5.75 -3.45
N GLY A 409 -18.22 6.10 -2.79
CA GLY A 409 -17.67 5.26 -1.70
C GLY A 409 -16.89 4.03 -2.18
N ALA A 410 -16.70 3.08 -1.27
CA ALA A 410 -15.88 1.88 -1.47
C ALA A 410 -16.62 0.83 -2.30
N VAL A 411 -15.88 -0.01 -3.05
CA VAL A 411 -16.49 -1.12 -3.79
C VAL A 411 -16.38 -2.42 -2.98
N TRP A 412 -17.51 -2.96 -2.54
CA TRP A 412 -17.61 -4.22 -1.80
C TRP A 412 -18.09 -5.37 -2.69
N ARG A 413 -17.93 -6.58 -2.16
CA ARG A 413 -18.50 -7.78 -2.76
C ARG A 413 -20.03 -7.65 -2.83
N GLY A 414 -20.58 -7.93 -4.01
CA GLY A 414 -22.01 -7.86 -4.27
C GLY A 414 -22.50 -6.47 -4.67
N ASP A 415 -21.64 -5.46 -4.63
CA ASP A 415 -22.02 -4.13 -5.05
C ASP A 415 -22.12 -4.01 -6.57
N SER A 416 -22.85 -2.99 -7.00
CA SER A 416 -23.01 -2.63 -8.40
C SER A 416 -22.13 -1.45 -8.77
N MET A 417 -21.40 -1.56 -9.88
CA MET A 417 -20.59 -0.48 -10.42
C MET A 417 -20.71 -0.37 -11.93
N SER A 418 -20.43 0.82 -12.46
CA SER A 418 -20.23 1.07 -13.88
C SER A 418 -18.76 1.35 -14.16
N LEU A 419 -18.35 1.04 -15.39
CA LEU A 419 -16.99 1.29 -15.88
C LEU A 419 -17.08 2.29 -17.03
N ARG A 420 -16.54 3.49 -16.82
CA ARG A 420 -16.43 4.50 -17.88
C ARG A 420 -15.04 4.48 -18.48
N ALA A 421 -14.90 4.63 -19.78
CA ALA A 421 -13.60 4.82 -20.42
C ALA A 421 -12.85 6.01 -19.80
N ASN A 422 -11.52 5.90 -19.68
CA ASN A 422 -10.70 6.88 -18.97
C ASN A 422 -10.82 8.32 -19.52
N THR A 423 -10.78 8.47 -20.84
CA THR A 423 -10.65 9.77 -21.52
C THR A 423 -11.91 10.23 -22.24
N THR A 424 -12.98 9.43 -22.23
CA THR A 424 -14.21 9.67 -23.00
C THR A 424 -15.44 9.41 -22.11
N PRO A 425 -16.65 9.86 -22.49
CA PRO A 425 -17.86 9.64 -21.71
C PRO A 425 -18.47 8.24 -21.91
N TRP A 426 -17.79 7.34 -22.62
CA TRP A 426 -18.35 6.04 -22.99
C TRP A 426 -18.29 5.04 -21.83
N TYR A 427 -19.42 4.41 -21.53
CA TYR A 427 -19.54 3.32 -20.57
C TYR A 427 -19.42 1.96 -21.24
N VAL A 428 -18.82 1.03 -20.50
CA VAL A 428 -18.87 -0.40 -20.79
C VAL A 428 -20.32 -0.86 -20.69
N ILE A 429 -20.83 -1.53 -21.70
CA ILE A 429 -22.20 -2.00 -21.79
C ILE A 429 -22.24 -3.49 -22.15
N ALA A 430 -22.95 -4.28 -21.34
CA ALA A 430 -23.33 -5.64 -21.70
C ALA A 430 -24.62 -5.60 -22.53
N GLU A 431 -24.50 -5.85 -23.84
CA GLU A 431 -25.63 -5.70 -24.75
C GLU A 431 -26.83 -6.56 -24.34
N SER A 432 -28.04 -5.98 -24.38
CA SER A 432 -29.28 -6.61 -23.89
C SER A 432 -29.26 -6.99 -22.39
N GLY A 433 -28.36 -6.40 -21.60
CA GLY A 433 -28.15 -6.74 -20.19
C GLY A 433 -27.34 -8.03 -19.97
N GLY A 434 -26.76 -8.59 -21.04
CA GLY A 434 -25.97 -9.82 -21.07
C GLY A 434 -26.57 -10.91 -21.96
N GLY A 435 -25.74 -11.90 -22.31
CA GLY A 435 -25.99 -12.98 -23.28
C GLY A 435 -25.35 -12.72 -24.65
N ARG A 436 -24.57 -11.64 -24.80
CA ARG A 436 -23.99 -11.15 -26.07
C ARG A 436 -22.67 -10.40 -25.83
N ASN A 437 -22.19 -9.73 -26.87
CA ASN A 437 -20.99 -8.89 -26.88
C ASN A 437 -21.03 -7.78 -25.83
N VAL A 438 -19.84 -7.33 -25.45
CA VAL A 438 -19.64 -6.15 -24.61
C VAL A 438 -19.01 -5.04 -25.43
N ASN A 439 -19.57 -3.84 -25.31
CA ASN A 439 -19.08 -2.65 -25.99
C ASN A 439 -18.68 -1.58 -24.99
N VAL A 440 -18.04 -0.52 -25.48
CA VAL A 440 -17.74 0.70 -24.71
C VAL A 440 -18.30 1.88 -25.48
N ASN A 441 -19.63 1.96 -25.62
CA ASN A 441 -20.31 2.86 -26.57
C ASN A 441 -21.63 3.45 -26.03
N SER A 442 -21.90 3.34 -24.73
CA SER A 442 -23.07 3.99 -24.10
C SER A 442 -22.68 5.32 -23.47
N THR A 443 -23.50 6.37 -23.56
CA THR A 443 -23.22 7.68 -22.92
C THR A 443 -23.95 7.87 -21.60
N ASN A 444 -24.83 6.95 -21.21
CA ASN A 444 -25.62 7.05 -19.99
C ASN A 444 -25.47 5.77 -19.18
N ARG A 445 -25.40 5.93 -17.86
CA ARG A 445 -25.45 4.81 -16.94
C ARG A 445 -26.89 4.30 -16.84
N GLY A 446 -27.09 3.02 -17.09
CA GLY A 446 -28.33 2.30 -16.85
C GLY A 446 -28.06 0.87 -16.39
N PRO A 447 -29.08 0.00 -16.42
CA PRO A 447 -28.92 -1.41 -16.03
C PRO A 447 -27.82 -2.11 -16.84
N TRP A 448 -27.75 -1.92 -18.15
CA TRP A 448 -26.82 -2.67 -19.02
C TRP A 448 -25.37 -2.22 -18.88
N GLU A 449 -25.14 -1.01 -18.39
CA GLU A 449 -23.84 -0.43 -18.05
C GLU A 449 -23.42 -0.71 -16.61
N THR A 450 -24.23 -1.47 -15.86
CA THR A 450 -24.01 -1.75 -14.45
C THR A 450 -23.74 -3.24 -14.26
N PHE A 451 -22.64 -3.53 -13.56
CA PHE A 451 -22.18 -4.88 -13.26
C PHE A 451 -22.16 -5.10 -11.76
N THR A 452 -22.65 -6.26 -11.31
CA THR A 452 -22.44 -6.71 -9.93
C THR A 452 -21.02 -7.29 -9.82
N VAL A 453 -20.23 -6.74 -8.90
CA VAL A 453 -18.83 -7.13 -8.65
C VAL A 453 -18.80 -8.21 -7.60
N THR A 454 -18.05 -9.28 -7.85
CA THR A 454 -17.70 -10.26 -6.82
C THR A 454 -16.20 -10.41 -6.76
N PHE A 455 -15.63 -10.25 -5.57
CA PHE A 455 -14.23 -10.53 -5.30
C PHE A 455 -14.03 -12.04 -5.20
N VAL A 456 -13.01 -12.55 -5.88
CA VAL A 456 -12.68 -13.97 -5.97
C VAL A 456 -11.34 -14.18 -5.29
N GLN A 457 -11.28 -15.16 -4.38
CA GLN A 457 -10.04 -15.56 -3.74
C GLN A 457 -9.14 -16.31 -4.75
N PRO A 458 -7.80 -16.17 -4.69
CA PRO A 458 -6.86 -16.68 -5.67
C PRO A 458 -6.89 -18.19 -5.94
#